data_AF-A0A843GLS3-F1
#
_entry.id   AF-A0A843GLS3-F1
#
_cell.length_a   1.000
_cell.length_b   1.000
_cell.length_c   1.000
_cell.angle_alpha   90.00
_cell.angle_beta   90.00
_cell.angle_gamma   90.00
#
_symmetry.space_group_name_H-M   'P 1'
#
loop_
_entity.id
_entity.type
_entity.pdbx_description
1 polymer ?
#
loop_
_entity_poly.entity_id
_entity_poly.type
_entity_poly.pdbx_seq_one_letter_code
_entity_poly.pdbx_strand_id
1 'polypeptide(L)'
;MNNATPIVQKDELRNYANLKAQCYFKLKYLMEKREIRLNVSGEIMDRVQVELDNILLKDVDTENKVKLESKEDMKKRLGHSPDYADAIMMRMYWELNKSASPITKTDVITINFDDMLY
;
A
#
# COMPACT_ATOMS: atom_id res chain seq x y z
N MET A 1 9.52 -1.86 7.02
CA MET A 1 8.91 -0.76 7.79
C MET A 1 7.81 -1.29 8.70
N ASN A 2 8.16 -1.89 9.83
CA ASN A 2 7.17 -2.21 10.86
C ASN A 2 7.38 -1.20 12.00
N ASN A 3 6.29 -0.59 12.50
CA ASN A 3 6.29 0.47 13.54
C ASN A 3 6.75 1.89 13.17
N ALA A 4 6.91 2.23 11.89
CA ALA A 4 7.09 3.64 11.53
C ALA A 4 5.84 4.46 11.88
N THR A 5 6.02 5.63 12.49
CA THR A 5 4.92 6.53 12.87
C THR A 5 4.19 7.02 11.62
N PRO A 6 2.85 7.02 11.62
CA PRO A 6 2.08 7.57 10.50
C PRO A 6 2.39 9.07 10.31
N ILE A 7 2.32 9.53 9.06
CA ILE A 7 2.51 10.94 8.71
C ILE A 7 1.17 11.65 8.95
N VAL A 8 1.18 12.72 9.74
CA VAL A 8 -0.03 13.50 9.99
C VAL A 8 -0.45 14.22 8.71
N GLN A 9 -1.55 13.77 8.10
CA GLN A 9 -2.17 14.47 6.97
C GLN A 9 -3.28 15.38 7.50
N LYS A 10 -3.21 16.65 7.12
CA LYS A 10 -4.11 17.71 7.59
C LYS A 10 -5.59 17.46 7.27
N ASP A 11 -5.86 16.60 6.27
CA ASP A 11 -7.19 16.30 5.74
C ASP A 11 -7.67 14.87 6.05
N GLU A 12 -6.93 14.10 6.86
CA GLU A 12 -7.23 12.69 7.08
C GLU A 12 -7.78 12.43 8.50
N LEU A 13 -9.04 11.99 8.57
CA LEU A 13 -9.77 11.73 9.82
C LEU A 13 -9.41 10.40 10.50
N ARG A 14 -8.72 9.48 9.79
CA ARG A 14 -8.43 8.13 10.29
C ARG A 14 -7.15 8.11 11.12
N ASN A 15 -7.23 7.45 12.28
CA ASN A 15 -6.07 7.21 13.14
C ASN A 15 -5.39 5.89 12.76
N TYR A 16 -4.25 5.94 12.09
CA TYR A 16 -3.49 4.73 11.72
C TYR A 16 -2.54 4.32 12.83
N ALA A 17 -2.39 3.01 13.04
CA ALA A 17 -1.41 2.52 14.01
C ALA A 17 0.04 2.63 13.54
N ASN A 18 0.27 2.60 12.23
CA ASN A 18 1.59 2.68 11.63
C ASN A 18 1.52 3.22 10.21
N LEU A 19 2.68 3.63 9.69
CA LEU A 19 2.86 4.14 8.33
C LEU A 19 2.48 3.11 7.26
N LYS A 20 2.74 1.82 7.51
CA LYS A 20 2.37 0.73 6.57
C LYS A 20 0.86 0.74 6.30
N ALA A 21 0.06 0.78 7.37
CA ALA A 21 -1.39 0.87 7.27
C ALA A 21 -1.80 2.13 6.50
N GLN A 22 -1.22 3.28 6.82
CA GLN A 22 -1.54 4.52 6.11
C GLN A 22 -1.24 4.43 4.61
N CYS A 23 -0.08 3.89 4.21
CA CYS A 23 0.28 3.74 2.80
C CYS A 23 -0.66 2.81 2.04
N TYR A 24 -1.10 1.69 2.63
CA TYR A 24 -2.07 0.79 2.00
C TYR A 24 -3.46 1.44 1.84
N PHE A 25 -3.89 2.23 2.82
CA PHE A 25 -5.14 2.99 2.69
C PHE A 25 -5.04 4.06 1.60
N LYS A 26 -3.89 4.72 1.48
CA LYS A 26 -3.62 5.65 0.37
C LYS A 26 -3.66 4.94 -0.98
N LEU A 27 -3.04 3.76 -1.07
CA LEU A 27 -3.10 2.91 -2.27
C LEU A 27 -4.56 2.63 -2.66
N LYS A 28 -5.36 2.13 -1.71
CA LYS A 28 -6.79 1.86 -1.91
C LYS A 28 -7.55 3.09 -2.40
N TYR A 29 -7.33 4.24 -1.78
CA TYR A 29 -7.98 5.50 -2.18
C TYR A 29 -7.64 5.91 -3.63
N LEU A 30 -6.38 5.79 -4.04
CA LEU A 30 -5.95 6.11 -5.40
C LEU A 30 -6.49 5.08 -6.41
N MET A 31 -6.56 3.81 -6.03
CA MET A 31 -7.16 2.74 -6.86
C MET A 31 -8.65 2.98 -7.09
N GLU A 32 -9.42 3.30 -6.04
CA GLU A 32 -10.85 3.62 -6.13
C GLU A 32 -11.12 4.82 -7.05
N LYS A 33 -10.22 5.81 -7.03
CA LYS A 33 -10.28 7.00 -7.90
C LYS A 33 -9.75 6.76 -9.31
N ARG A 34 -9.21 5.58 -9.60
CA ARG A 34 -8.51 5.25 -10.86
C ARG A 34 -7.36 6.22 -11.17
N GLU A 35 -6.75 6.79 -10.14
CA GLU A 35 -5.58 7.67 -10.25
C GLU A 35 -4.27 6.86 -10.33
N ILE A 36 -4.33 5.55 -10.08
CA ILE A 36 -3.22 4.60 -10.21
C ILE A 36 -3.60 3.45 -11.15
N ARG A 37 -2.65 3.01 -11.96
CA ARG A 37 -2.77 1.82 -12.82
C ARG A 37 -1.53 0.95 -12.65
N LEU A 38 -1.75 -0.34 -12.37
CA LEU A 38 -0.68 -1.33 -12.38
C LEU A 38 -0.58 -1.89 -13.79
N ASN A 39 0.57 -1.70 -14.44
CA ASN A 39 0.87 -2.32 -15.72
C ASN A 39 1.67 -3.60 -15.44
N VAL A 40 0.93 -4.68 -15.19
CA VAL A 40 1.42 -6.03 -14.91
C VAL A 40 0.71 -7.00 -15.82
N SER A 41 1.41 -8.06 -16.23
CA SER A 41 0.82 -9.12 -17.05
C SER A 41 1.34 -10.50 -16.63
N GLY A 42 0.63 -11.54 -17.07
CA GLY A 42 0.99 -12.94 -16.79
C GLY A 42 0.92 -13.29 -15.29
N GLU A 43 1.77 -14.24 -14.88
CA GLU A 43 1.78 -14.78 -13.52
C GLU A 43 2.05 -13.72 -12.43
N ILE A 44 2.73 -12.63 -12.78
CA ILE A 44 3.01 -11.53 -11.85
C ILE A 44 1.70 -10.81 -11.49
N MET A 45 0.80 -10.62 -12.45
CA MET A 45 -0.51 -10.01 -12.19
C MET A 45 -1.31 -10.86 -11.22
N ASP A 46 -1.35 -12.18 -11.43
CA ASP A 46 -2.06 -13.11 -10.55
C ASP A 46 -1.51 -13.07 -9.13
N ARG A 47 -0.18 -13.04 -8.97
CA ARG A 47 0.47 -12.93 -7.66
C ARG A 47 0.16 -11.60 -6.98
N VAL A 48 0.28 -10.49 -7.71
CA VAL A 48 -0.04 -9.14 -7.19
C VAL A 48 -1.50 -9.09 -6.73
N GLN A 49 -2.43 -9.61 -7.52
CA GLN A 49 -3.84 -9.63 -7.17
C GLN A 49 -4.09 -10.46 -5.91
N VAL A 50 -3.52 -11.68 -5.84
CA VAL A 50 -3.65 -12.55 -4.65
C VAL A 50 -3.08 -11.87 -3.40
N GLU A 51 -1.91 -11.22 -3.50
CA GLU A 51 -1.30 -10.51 -2.38
C GLU A 51 -2.13 -9.31 -1.93
N LEU A 52 -2.62 -8.48 -2.86
CA LEU A 52 -3.44 -7.30 -2.56
C LEU A 52 -4.80 -7.68 -1.97
N ASP A 53 -5.45 -8.72 -2.48
CA ASP A 53 -6.74 -9.22 -1.96
C ASP A 53 -6.60 -9.80 -0.54
N ASN A 54 -5.40 -10.23 -0.16
CA ASN A 54 -5.12 -10.76 1.17
C ASN A 54 -4.60 -9.71 2.17
N ILE A 55 -4.60 -8.42 1.83
CA ILE A 55 -4.33 -7.34 2.79
C ILE A 55 -5.56 -7.15 3.70
N LEU A 56 -5.54 -7.72 4.91
CA LEU A 56 -6.64 -7.59 5.86
C LEU A 56 -6.30 -6.65 7.03
N LEU A 57 -7.37 -6.13 7.63
CA LEU A 57 -7.30 -5.40 8.88
C LEU A 57 -7.14 -6.37 10.04
N LYS A 58 -6.34 -5.97 11.02
CA LYS A 58 -6.24 -6.66 12.30
C LYS A 58 -7.32 -6.12 13.23
N ASP A 59 -7.99 -7.03 13.95
CA ASP A 59 -9.03 -6.66 14.91
C ASP A 59 -8.52 -5.61 15.92
N VAL A 60 -9.36 -4.60 16.14
CA VAL A 60 -8.99 -3.39 16.88
C VAL A 60 -9.60 -3.46 18.27
N ASP A 61 -8.93 -4.13 19.20
CA ASP A 61 -9.56 -4.47 20.49
C ASP A 61 -9.52 -3.33 21.53
N THR A 62 -8.76 -2.25 21.30
CA THR A 62 -8.51 -1.26 22.38
C THR A 62 -8.18 0.17 21.97
N GLU A 63 -7.58 0.41 20.80
CA GLU A 63 -7.01 1.74 20.47
C GLU A 63 -7.79 2.55 19.43
N ASN A 64 -8.91 2.07 18.86
CA ASN A 64 -9.60 2.69 17.72
C ASN A 64 -8.65 3.08 16.55
N LYS A 65 -7.48 2.43 16.47
CA LYS A 65 -6.47 2.66 15.44
C LYS A 65 -6.60 1.61 14.36
N VAL A 66 -6.56 2.05 13.11
CA VAL A 66 -6.55 1.17 11.94
C VAL A 66 -5.22 0.42 11.90
N LYS A 67 -5.28 -0.91 12.06
CA LYS A 67 -4.14 -1.83 12.04
C LYS A 67 -4.32 -2.82 10.89
N LEU A 68 -3.24 -3.13 10.19
CA LEU A 68 -3.20 -4.25 9.25
C LEU A 68 -2.67 -5.50 9.94
N GLU A 69 -3.01 -6.66 9.40
CA GLU A 69 -2.36 -7.92 9.75
C GLU A 69 -0.84 -7.85 9.54
N SER A 70 -0.10 -8.65 10.30
CA SER A 70 1.35 -8.64 10.21
C SER A 70 1.82 -9.37 8.94
N LYS A 71 3.06 -9.07 8.52
CA LYS A 71 3.71 -9.76 7.39
C LYS A 71 3.83 -11.27 7.66
N GLU A 72 4.00 -11.66 8.92
CA GLU A 72 4.09 -13.07 9.30
C GLU A 72 2.74 -13.78 9.18
N ASP A 73 1.66 -13.16 9.63
CA ASP A 73 0.31 -13.73 9.53
C ASP A 73 -0.11 -13.90 8.07
N MET A 74 0.18 -12.89 7.26
CA MET A 74 -0.05 -12.94 5.81
C MET A 74 0.79 -14.03 5.13
N LYS A 75 2.07 -14.16 5.52
CA LYS A 75 2.95 -15.22 5.00
C LYS A 75 2.49 -16.61 5.38
N LYS A 76 1.96 -16.81 6.59
CA LYS A 76 1.37 -18.09 7.01
C LYS A 76 0.15 -18.46 6.17
N ARG A 77 -0.68 -17.48 5.79
CA ARG A 77 -1.88 -17.71 4.96
C ARG A 77 -1.55 -17.95 3.48
N LEU A 78 -0.65 -17.15 2.92
CA LEU A 78 -0.28 -17.21 1.49
C LEU A 78 0.81 -18.24 1.18
N GLY A 79 1.55 -18.72 2.19
CA GLY A 79 2.73 -19.57 2.00
C GLY A 79 3.97 -18.83 1.47
N HIS A 80 3.82 -17.57 1.05
CA HIS A 80 4.89 -16.67 0.64
C HIS A 80 4.67 -15.27 1.21
N SER A 81 5.74 -14.47 1.16
CA SER A 81 5.72 -13.09 1.61
C SER A 81 5.01 -12.20 0.57
N PRO A 82 4.25 -11.17 0.99
CA PRO A 82 3.57 -10.23 0.09
C PRO A 82 4.54 -9.18 -0.44
N ASP A 83 5.56 -9.62 -1.18
CA ASP A 83 6.66 -8.75 -1.57
C ASP A 83 6.27 -7.77 -2.69
N TYR A 84 5.37 -8.17 -3.61
CA TYR A 84 4.86 -7.26 -4.63
C TYR A 84 3.93 -6.20 -4.04
N ALA A 85 3.00 -6.61 -3.17
CA ALA A 85 2.11 -5.66 -2.50
C ALA A 85 2.89 -4.66 -1.63
N ASP A 86 3.90 -5.11 -0.88
CA ASP A 86 4.75 -4.22 -0.08
C ASP A 86 5.56 -3.28 -0.99
N ALA A 87 6.05 -3.74 -2.15
CA ALA A 87 6.75 -2.89 -3.12
C ALA A 87 5.85 -1.79 -3.71
N ILE A 88 4.61 -2.12 -4.10
CA ILE A 88 3.63 -1.13 -4.59
C ILE A 88 3.32 -0.12 -3.49
N MET A 89 3.10 -0.59 -2.27
CA MET A 89 2.79 0.26 -1.12
C MET A 89 3.93 1.25 -0.82
N MET A 90 5.18 0.84 -0.97
CA MET A 90 6.34 1.74 -0.79
C MET A 90 6.34 2.89 -1.80
N ARG A 91 5.75 2.74 -2.99
CA ARG A 91 5.58 3.86 -3.93
C ARG A 91 4.67 4.95 -3.35
N MET A 92 3.65 4.57 -2.58
CA MET A 92 2.68 5.50 -1.96
C MET A 92 3.29 6.33 -0.82
N TYR A 93 4.42 5.90 -0.26
CA TYR A 93 5.12 6.68 0.75
C TYR A 93 5.48 8.08 0.26
N TRP A 94 5.90 8.20 -1.01
CA TRP A 94 6.23 9.48 -1.64
C TRP A 94 5.00 10.36 -1.84
N GLU A 95 3.85 9.77 -2.10
CA GLU A 95 2.56 10.49 -2.19
C GLU A 95 2.11 11.04 -0.84
N LEU A 96 2.45 10.35 0.26
CA LEU A 96 2.18 10.82 1.61
C LEU A 96 3.16 11.91 2.05
N ASN A 97 4.42 11.81 1.63
CA ASN A 97 5.49 12.72 1.99
C ASN A 97 5.66 13.84 0.94
N LYS A 98 4.78 14.85 1.00
CA LYS A 98 4.74 16.03 0.10
C LYS A 98 6.01 16.92 0.07
N SER A 99 7.10 16.49 0.69
CA SER A 99 8.42 17.15 0.61
C SER A 99 9.18 16.81 -0.69
N ALA A 100 8.79 15.71 -1.37
CA ALA A 100 9.26 15.40 -2.71
C ALA A 100 8.27 16.00 -3.72
N SER A 101 8.78 16.73 -4.71
CA SER A 101 7.99 17.54 -5.65
C SER A 101 6.68 16.89 -6.09
N PRO A 102 5.55 17.64 -6.10
CA PRO A 102 4.29 17.12 -6.59
C PRO A 102 4.45 16.72 -8.05
N ILE A 103 4.12 15.46 -8.35
CA ILE A 103 3.88 15.04 -9.72
C ILE A 103 2.74 15.95 -10.21
N THR A 104 3.01 16.71 -11.27
CA THR A 104 2.06 17.67 -11.83
C THR A 104 0.76 16.95 -12.17
N LYS A 105 -0.36 17.41 -11.58
CA LYS A 105 -1.73 16.99 -11.92
C LYS A 105 -1.86 16.82 -13.44
N THR A 106 -1.98 15.59 -13.95
CA THR A 106 -2.81 15.20 -15.12
C THR A 106 -2.62 13.71 -15.47
N ASP A 107 -1.50 13.07 -15.15
CA ASP A 107 -1.27 11.70 -15.63
C ASP A 107 -1.59 10.63 -14.58
N VAL A 108 -2.36 9.62 -14.97
CA VAL A 108 -2.59 8.40 -14.18
C VAL A 108 -1.23 7.81 -13.80
N ILE A 109 -0.99 7.59 -12.51
CA ILE A 109 0.27 6.99 -12.03
C ILE A 109 0.32 5.56 -12.55
N THR A 110 1.13 5.32 -13.57
CA THR A 110 1.34 3.99 -14.14
C THR A 110 2.57 3.37 -13.49
N ILE A 111 2.38 2.25 -12.80
CA ILE A 111 3.48 1.45 -12.27
C ILE A 111 3.78 0.36 -13.30
N ASN A 112 4.88 0.51 -14.03
CA ASN A 112 5.41 -0.54 -14.90
C ASN A 112 6.29 -1.47 -14.08
N PHE A 113 5.99 -2.77 -14.12
CA PHE A 113 6.78 -3.78 -13.40
C PHE A 113 7.98 -4.27 -14.20
N ASP A 114 7.98 -4.07 -15.51
CA ASP A 114 9.15 -4.32 -16.36
C ASP A 114 10.39 -3.50 -15.93
N ASP A 115 10.17 -2.32 -15.34
CA ASP A 115 11.24 -1.43 -14.86
C ASP A 115 11.79 -1.82 -13.46
N MET A 116 11.18 -2.79 -12.77
CA MET A 116 11.60 -3.26 -11.42
C MET A 116 12.36 -4.59 -11.43
N LEU A 117 12.52 -5.22 -12.59
CA LEU A 117 13.21 -6.52 -12.75
C LEU A 117 14.60 -6.40 -13.40
N TYR A 118 15.34 -5.34 -13.07
CA TYR A 118 16.77 -5.19 -13.41
C TYR A 118 17.66 -5.24 -12.17
#